data_AF-A0A1V5Y9Q8-F1
#
_entry.id   AF-A0A1V5Y9Q8-F1
#
_cell.length_a   1.000
_cell.length_b   1.000
_cell.length_c   1.000
_cell.angle_alpha   90.00
_cell.angle_beta   90.00
_cell.angle_gamma   90.00
#
_symmetry.space_group_name_H-M   'P 1'
#
loop_
_entity.id
_entity.type
_entity.pdbx_description
1 polymer ?
#
loop_
_entity_poly.entity_id
_entity_poly.type
_entity_poly.pdbx_seq_one_letter_code
_entity_poly.pdbx_strand_id
1 'polypeptide(L)'
;MFCEKCGIEIKDEDRFCYRCGHKKRLPDSGDTQEAAVPFVQEDRSGVSKPCIDATASDEKKTEPGPAAQNETAQQVKPGPSDDTAAVREKMEKDIRGWGIGLIVMGILSVALPQLLDPVWGVIIIVLGIINLIVKERGMYIVNGIALIFIGILNFIGTVTEISGTGPGFFAVYGVLQVFWGIKELVKYGKYGKLLSAGKSKRKMSKSMQLLISIPVFYIVFGGIIALYELLVKAPWYAYTNFFGETLIMGQDPVTGEIPAFIKIVETIFYPVLSVFRAF
;
A
#
# COMPACT_ATOMS: atom_id res chain seq x y z
N MET A 1 -12.92 -9.97 41.48
CA MET A 1 -12.66 -9.01 42.59
C MET A 1 -12.98 -7.58 42.14
N PHE A 2 -13.20 -6.60 43.03
CA PHE A 2 -13.52 -5.20 42.65
C PHE A 2 -12.31 -4.25 42.77
N CYS A 3 -12.21 -3.27 41.88
CA CYS A 3 -11.19 -2.22 41.94
C CYS A 3 -11.43 -1.27 43.12
N GLU A 4 -10.45 -1.10 44.01
CA GLU A 4 -10.54 -0.18 45.15
C GLU A 4 -10.76 1.29 44.75
N LYS A 5 -10.27 1.70 43.56
CA LYS A 5 -10.42 3.08 43.09
C LYS A 5 -11.74 3.36 42.38
N CYS A 6 -12.29 2.40 41.63
CA CYS A 6 -13.40 2.69 40.72
C CYS A 6 -14.56 1.69 40.79
N GLY A 7 -14.51 0.71 41.70
CA GLY A 7 -15.61 -0.21 42.00
C GLY A 7 -15.99 -1.18 40.87
N ILE A 8 -15.18 -1.31 39.83
CA ILE A 8 -15.49 -2.22 38.71
C ILE A 8 -14.93 -3.62 38.97
N GLU A 9 -15.64 -4.63 38.51
CA GLU A 9 -15.20 -6.01 38.61
C GLU A 9 -14.01 -6.27 37.66
N ILE A 10 -12.95 -6.84 38.22
CA ILE A 10 -11.70 -7.24 37.56
C ILE A 10 -11.60 -8.77 37.67
N LYS A 11 -11.19 -9.41 36.57
CA LYS A 11 -10.85 -10.84 36.52
C LYS A 11 -9.55 -11.09 37.26
N ASP A 12 -9.44 -12.24 37.92
CA ASP A 12 -8.34 -12.50 38.86
C ASP A 12 -6.94 -12.57 38.23
N GLU A 13 -6.86 -12.77 36.92
CA GLU A 13 -5.62 -12.83 36.14
C GLU A 13 -5.04 -11.44 35.77
N ASP A 14 -5.84 -10.38 35.84
CA ASP A 14 -5.44 -9.05 35.37
C ASP A 14 -4.65 -8.29 36.45
N ARG A 15 -3.38 -7.95 36.17
CA ARG A 15 -2.53 -7.17 37.09
C ARG A 15 -2.92 -5.69 37.22
N PHE A 16 -3.81 -5.20 36.36
CA PHE A 16 -4.20 -3.79 36.28
C PHE A 16 -5.69 -3.62 35.98
N CYS A 17 -6.31 -2.60 36.57
CA CYS A 17 -7.69 -2.24 36.25
C CYS A 17 -7.78 -1.62 34.85
N TYR A 18 -8.55 -2.21 33.94
CA TYR A 18 -8.75 -1.71 32.57
C TYR A 18 -9.43 -0.34 32.50
N ARG A 19 -10.15 0.07 33.55
CA ARG A 19 -10.87 1.35 33.57
C ARG A 19 -10.02 2.51 34.09
N CYS A 20 -9.26 2.31 35.17
CA CYS A 20 -8.52 3.39 35.83
C CYS A 20 -6.99 3.21 35.83
N GLY A 21 -6.47 2.09 35.34
CA GLY A 21 -5.03 1.81 35.27
C GLY A 21 -4.37 1.51 36.61
N HIS A 22 -5.13 1.38 37.70
CA HIS A 22 -4.57 1.09 39.01
C HIS A 22 -3.96 -0.32 39.03
N LYS A 23 -2.67 -0.42 39.39
CA LYS A 23 -1.96 -1.69 39.57
C LYS A 23 -2.35 -2.31 40.90
N LYS A 24 -2.72 -3.57 40.88
CA LYS A 24 -3.01 -4.33 42.10
C LYS A 24 -1.68 -4.73 42.75
N ARG A 25 -1.56 -4.58 44.08
CA ARG A 25 -0.52 -5.31 44.83
C ARG A 25 -1.00 -6.74 44.97
N LEU A 26 -0.35 -7.67 44.29
CA LEU A 26 -0.56 -9.09 44.58
C LEU A 26 0.01 -9.34 45.98
N PRO A 27 -0.67 -10.11 46.84
CA PRO A 27 -0.05 -10.57 48.08
C PRO A 27 1.25 -11.28 47.69
N ASP A 28 2.37 -10.86 48.27
CA ASP A 28 3.65 -11.52 48.08
C ASP A 28 3.46 -13.00 48.39
N SER A 29 3.57 -13.83 47.35
CA SER A 29 3.59 -15.27 47.50
C SER A 29 4.87 -15.59 48.28
N GLY A 30 4.71 -15.84 49.58
CA GLY A 30 5.82 -16.10 50.49
C GLY A 30 6.78 -17.16 49.97
N ASP A 31 8.07 -16.81 50.05
CA ASP A 31 9.25 -17.66 50.21
C ASP A 31 9.13 -19.13 49.78
N THR A 32 9.53 -19.42 48.56
CA THR A 32 10.22 -20.68 48.26
C THR A 32 11.71 -20.36 48.15
N GLN A 33 12.46 -20.67 49.21
CA GLN A 33 13.92 -20.65 49.18
C GLN A 33 14.40 -21.75 48.23
N GLU A 34 14.73 -21.36 47.00
CA GLU A 34 15.43 -22.23 46.05
C GLU A 34 16.94 -21.92 46.09
N ALA A 35 17.72 -22.98 46.28
CA ALA A 35 19.13 -22.95 46.63
C ALA A 35 20.02 -22.20 45.62
N ALA A 36 21.01 -21.49 46.17
CA ALA A 36 22.04 -20.78 45.45
C ALA A 36 22.85 -21.71 44.53
N VAL A 37 22.85 -21.41 43.24
CA VAL A 37 23.84 -21.91 42.27
C VAL A 37 24.88 -20.79 42.07
N PRO A 38 26.20 -21.08 42.15
CA PRO A 38 27.22 -20.07 41.97
C PRO A 38 27.29 -19.60 40.51
N PHE A 39 27.16 -18.28 40.33
CA PHE A 39 27.28 -17.56 39.07
C PHE A 39 28.74 -17.42 38.68
N VAL A 40 29.12 -17.99 37.53
CA VAL A 40 30.41 -17.82 36.87
C VAL A 40 30.42 -16.46 36.18
N GLN A 41 31.34 -15.58 36.59
CA GLN A 41 31.65 -14.33 35.88
C GLN A 41 32.39 -14.66 34.59
N GLU A 42 31.80 -14.31 33.45
CA GLU A 42 32.48 -14.29 32.16
C GLU A 42 32.83 -12.84 31.80
N ASP A 43 34.13 -12.55 31.84
CA ASP A 43 34.76 -11.32 31.38
C ASP A 43 34.49 -11.10 29.88
N ARG A 44 33.88 -9.96 29.54
CA ARG A 44 33.95 -9.40 28.18
C ARG A 44 34.45 -7.97 28.23
N SER A 45 35.77 -7.88 28.24
CA SER A 45 36.53 -6.70 27.89
C SER A 45 36.42 -6.40 26.38
N GLY A 46 36.26 -5.11 26.07
CA GLY A 46 36.82 -4.52 24.86
C GLY A 46 35.96 -4.50 23.60
N VAL A 47 35.16 -3.43 23.41
CA VAL A 47 35.10 -2.72 22.12
C VAL A 47 34.92 -1.22 22.39
N SER A 48 36.01 -0.48 22.18
CA SER A 48 36.09 0.97 22.21
C SER A 48 35.38 1.60 21.01
N LYS A 49 34.59 2.65 21.25
CA LYS A 49 34.09 3.57 20.21
C LYS A 49 35.07 4.72 20.04
N PRO A 50 35.47 5.10 18.82
CA PRO A 50 36.24 6.31 18.59
C PRO A 50 35.34 7.55 18.62
N CYS A 51 35.83 8.57 19.34
CA CYS A 51 35.36 9.95 19.29
C CYS A 51 35.72 10.54 17.92
N ILE A 52 34.80 11.30 17.32
CA ILE A 52 35.12 12.21 16.21
C ILE A 52 34.94 13.62 16.74
N ASP A 53 36.05 14.35 16.71
CA ASP A 53 36.19 15.72 17.16
C ASP A 53 35.51 16.73 16.24
N ALA A 54 35.24 17.86 16.88
CA ALA A 54 34.72 19.09 16.35
C ALA A 54 35.59 19.69 15.22
N THR A 55 34.91 20.34 14.28
CA THR A 55 35.45 21.55 13.63
C THR A 55 34.42 22.65 13.71
N ALA A 56 34.84 23.75 14.33
CA ALA A 56 34.16 25.02 14.44
C ALA A 56 34.50 25.92 13.25
N SER A 57 33.54 26.74 12.82
CA SER A 57 33.68 28.06 12.16
C SER A 57 32.26 28.62 12.04
N ASP A 58 31.77 29.40 13.01
CA ASP A 58 31.81 30.87 13.07
C ASP A 58 31.33 31.58 11.79
N GLU A 59 30.10 32.12 11.80
CA GLU A 59 29.83 33.54 11.49
C GLU A 59 28.39 33.96 11.87
N LYS A 60 28.28 34.49 13.09
CA LYS A 60 27.61 35.74 13.48
C LYS A 60 26.70 36.46 12.45
N LYS A 61 25.42 36.61 12.78
CA LYS A 61 24.73 37.92 12.72
C LYS A 61 23.53 37.99 13.68
N THR A 62 23.73 38.72 14.77
CA THR A 62 22.71 39.22 15.70
C THR A 62 21.90 40.32 15.03
N GLU A 63 20.58 40.33 15.20
CA GLU A 63 19.77 41.54 15.40
C GLU A 63 18.46 41.19 16.16
N PRO A 64 17.83 42.16 16.83
CA PRO A 64 17.20 42.00 18.14
C PRO A 64 15.70 41.66 18.06
N GLY A 65 15.21 41.06 19.14
CA GLY A 65 13.78 40.77 19.33
C GLY A 65 12.90 42.03 19.34
N PRO A 66 11.58 41.81 19.40
CA PRO A 66 10.97 42.03 20.70
C PRO A 66 9.90 41.00 21.10
N ALA A 67 9.61 41.06 22.40
CA ALA A 67 8.37 40.67 23.05
C ALA A 67 8.09 39.16 23.22
N ALA A 68 8.56 38.68 24.36
CA ALA A 68 7.90 37.70 25.21
C ALA A 68 6.36 37.73 25.07
N GLN A 69 5.82 36.68 24.47
CA GLN A 69 4.46 36.24 24.74
C GLN A 69 4.55 34.98 25.60
N ASN A 70 4.23 35.18 26.88
CA ASN A 70 3.84 34.13 27.81
C ASN A 70 2.59 33.44 27.25
N GLU A 71 2.76 32.43 26.41
CA GLU A 71 1.74 31.41 26.22
C GLU A 71 1.95 30.33 27.28
N THR A 72 1.40 30.60 28.47
CA THR A 72 0.95 29.50 29.33
C THR A 72 -0.27 28.89 28.64
N ALA A 73 0.00 28.14 27.57
CA ALA A 73 -0.98 27.31 26.90
C ALA A 73 -1.38 26.22 27.89
N GLN A 74 -2.40 26.57 28.67
CA GLN A 74 -3.28 25.67 29.37
C GLN A 74 -3.60 24.53 28.40
N GLN A 75 -2.89 23.41 28.56
CA GLN A 75 -3.24 22.14 27.92
C GLN A 75 -4.57 21.72 28.53
N VAL A 76 -5.65 22.33 28.04
CA VAL A 76 -6.96 21.73 28.04
C VAL A 76 -6.75 20.43 27.29
N LYS A 77 -6.55 19.33 28.04
CA LYS A 77 -6.62 17.97 27.49
C LYS A 77 -7.93 17.94 26.71
N PRO A 78 -7.89 17.92 25.37
CA PRO A 78 -9.12 17.87 24.59
C PRO A 78 -9.89 16.65 25.10
N GLY A 79 -11.18 16.83 25.36
CA GLY A 79 -12.02 15.68 25.64
C GLY A 79 -11.84 14.68 24.49
N PRO A 80 -11.89 13.36 24.73
CA PRO A 80 -11.68 12.33 23.72
C PRO A 80 -12.60 12.44 22.47
N SER A 81 -13.63 13.30 22.52
CA SER A 81 -14.48 13.67 21.39
C SER A 81 -13.83 14.62 20.38
N ASP A 82 -13.03 15.58 20.83
CA ASP A 82 -12.49 16.64 19.96
C ASP A 82 -11.33 16.12 19.08
N ASP A 83 -10.50 15.24 19.63
CA ASP A 83 -9.39 14.62 18.89
C ASP A 83 -9.90 13.77 17.71
N THR A 84 -11.03 13.10 17.88
CA THR A 84 -11.60 12.24 16.82
C THR A 84 -12.11 13.05 15.64
N ALA A 85 -12.74 14.21 15.90
CA ALA A 85 -13.23 15.09 14.86
C ALA A 85 -12.07 15.70 14.05
N ALA A 86 -11.02 16.16 14.73
CA ALA A 86 -9.82 16.68 14.08
C ALA A 86 -9.11 15.64 13.20
N VAL A 87 -9.00 14.39 13.69
CA VAL A 87 -8.42 13.28 12.90
C VAL A 87 -9.25 13.00 11.64
N ARG A 88 -10.58 13.04 11.75
CA ARG A 88 -11.47 12.82 10.61
C ARG A 88 -11.36 13.95 9.58
N GLU A 89 -11.33 15.20 10.03
CA GLU A 89 -11.18 16.35 9.12
C GLU A 89 -9.86 16.27 8.34
N LYS A 90 -8.76 15.91 9.02
CA LYS A 90 -7.46 15.71 8.38
C LYS A 90 -7.52 14.60 7.33
N MET A 91 -8.15 13.48 7.65
CA MET A 91 -8.34 12.35 6.75
C MET A 91 -9.12 12.76 5.50
N GLU A 92 -10.22 13.51 5.66
CA GLU A 92 -11.05 13.97 4.55
C GLU A 92 -10.30 14.96 3.65
N LYS A 93 -9.47 15.84 4.22
CA LYS A 93 -8.58 16.74 3.46
C LYS A 93 -7.54 15.95 2.66
N ASP A 94 -6.91 14.95 3.26
CA ASP A 94 -5.94 14.08 2.59
C ASP A 94 -6.58 13.34 1.40
N ILE A 95 -7.74 12.72 1.60
CA ILE A 95 -8.46 11.97 0.54
C ILE A 95 -8.91 12.94 -0.58
N ARG A 96 -9.40 14.13 -0.23
CA ARG A 96 -9.78 15.14 -1.22
C ARG A 96 -8.59 15.62 -2.03
N GLY A 97 -7.44 15.83 -1.38
CA GLY A 97 -6.18 16.18 -2.05
C GLY A 97 -5.77 15.13 -3.06
N TRP A 98 -5.84 13.85 -2.68
CA TRP A 98 -5.61 12.73 -3.60
C TRP A 98 -6.61 12.70 -4.76
N GLY A 99 -7.91 12.87 -4.50
CA GLY A 99 -8.93 12.90 -5.55
C GLY A 99 -8.70 13.99 -6.59
N ILE A 100 -8.38 15.21 -6.13
CA ILE A 100 -8.02 16.33 -7.02
C ILE A 100 -6.75 16.01 -7.81
N GLY A 101 -5.71 15.50 -7.14
CA GLY A 101 -4.46 15.11 -7.78
C GLY A 101 -4.65 14.07 -8.87
N LEU A 102 -5.49 13.06 -8.64
CA LEU A 102 -5.83 12.04 -9.64
C LEU A 102 -6.59 12.64 -10.82
N ILE A 103 -7.57 13.51 -10.60
CA ILE A 103 -8.31 14.16 -11.71
C ILE A 103 -7.35 14.97 -12.58
N VAL A 104 -6.50 15.81 -11.98
CA VAL A 104 -5.52 16.62 -12.71
C VAL A 104 -4.55 15.72 -13.49
N MET A 105 -4.04 14.66 -12.84
CA MET A 105 -3.13 13.71 -13.49
C MET A 105 -3.80 12.97 -14.66
N GLY A 106 -5.05 12.54 -14.50
CA GLY A 106 -5.77 11.86 -15.56
C GLY A 106 -6.14 12.77 -16.73
N ILE A 107 -6.43 14.05 -16.48
CA ILE A 107 -6.58 15.06 -17.55
C ILE A 107 -5.26 15.25 -18.30
N LEU A 108 -4.13 15.33 -17.60
CA LEU A 108 -2.81 15.40 -18.23
C LEU A 108 -2.53 14.15 -19.07
N SER A 109 -2.93 12.96 -18.61
CA SER A 109 -2.78 11.73 -19.40
C SER A 109 -3.56 11.76 -20.71
N VAL A 110 -4.78 12.30 -20.70
CA VAL A 110 -5.59 12.43 -21.93
C VAL A 110 -5.07 13.54 -22.83
N ALA A 111 -4.55 14.64 -22.25
CA ALA A 111 -4.04 15.78 -23.01
C ALA A 111 -2.64 15.54 -23.63
N LEU A 112 -1.85 14.61 -23.07
CA LEU A 112 -0.48 14.32 -23.48
C LEU A 112 -0.33 12.83 -23.89
N PRO A 113 -1.02 12.38 -24.96
CA PRO A 113 -1.04 10.98 -25.38
C PRO A 113 0.35 10.45 -25.77
N GLN A 114 1.29 11.33 -26.15
CA GLN A 114 2.67 10.95 -26.44
C GLN A 114 3.49 10.53 -25.19
N LEU A 115 3.04 10.87 -23.98
CA LEU A 115 3.74 10.57 -22.73
C LEU A 115 2.98 9.58 -21.86
N LEU A 116 1.65 9.61 -21.90
CA LEU A 116 0.79 8.78 -21.08
C LEU A 116 -0.36 8.21 -21.92
N ASP A 117 -0.74 6.98 -21.61
CA ASP A 117 -1.83 6.31 -22.29
C ASP A 117 -3.20 6.98 -21.92
N PRO A 118 -4.01 7.38 -22.93
CA PRO A 118 -5.30 8.03 -22.70
C PRO A 118 -6.33 7.15 -21.98
N VAL A 119 -6.31 5.83 -22.20
CA VAL A 119 -7.23 4.88 -21.57
C VAL A 119 -7.00 4.87 -20.06
N TRP A 120 -5.73 4.85 -19.64
CA TRP A 120 -5.37 4.98 -18.22
C TRP A 120 -5.76 6.35 -17.66
N GLY A 121 -5.66 7.41 -18.45
CA GLY A 121 -6.13 8.75 -18.08
C GLY A 121 -7.60 8.77 -17.68
N VAL A 122 -8.47 8.15 -18.49
CA VAL A 122 -9.92 8.06 -18.19
C VAL A 122 -10.16 7.27 -16.89
N ILE A 123 -9.48 6.14 -16.70
CA ILE A 123 -9.59 5.31 -15.48
C ILE A 123 -9.19 6.13 -14.24
N ILE A 124 -8.08 6.86 -14.32
CA ILE A 124 -7.57 7.72 -13.24
C ILE A 124 -8.56 8.84 -12.91
N ILE A 125 -9.19 9.48 -13.91
CA ILE A 125 -10.22 10.50 -13.69
C ILE A 125 -11.39 9.91 -12.90
N VAL A 126 -11.90 8.75 -13.32
CA VAL A 126 -13.02 8.08 -12.62
C VAL A 126 -12.65 7.76 -11.18
N LEU A 127 -11.44 7.24 -10.93
CA LEU A 127 -10.94 7.01 -9.57
C LEU A 127 -10.80 8.29 -8.75
N GLY A 128 -10.37 9.39 -9.38
CA GLY A 128 -10.33 10.71 -8.76
C GLY A 128 -11.71 11.20 -8.33
N ILE A 129 -12.73 11.04 -9.17
CA ILE A 129 -14.12 11.39 -8.85
C ILE A 129 -14.63 10.53 -7.68
N ILE A 130 -14.38 9.22 -7.72
CA ILE A 130 -14.76 8.30 -6.62
C ILE A 130 -14.11 8.75 -5.31
N ASN A 131 -12.83 9.15 -5.32
CA ASN A 131 -12.13 9.68 -4.15
C ASN A 131 -12.81 10.94 -3.57
N LEU A 132 -13.42 11.78 -4.39
CA LEU A 132 -14.13 12.98 -3.92
C LEU A 132 -15.48 12.66 -3.28
N ILE A 133 -16.16 11.62 -3.76
CA ILE A 133 -17.47 11.17 -3.27
C ILE A 133 -17.30 10.34 -1.99
N VAL A 134 -16.31 9.44 -1.97
CA VAL A 134 -16.12 8.42 -0.96
C VAL A 134 -15.09 8.88 0.08
N LYS A 135 -15.57 9.65 1.07
CA LYS A 135 -14.74 10.21 2.15
C LYS A 135 -14.53 9.26 3.33
N GLU A 136 -14.29 8.00 3.04
CA GLU A 136 -14.04 6.99 4.09
C GLU A 136 -12.61 6.48 4.06
N ARG A 137 -12.16 6.02 5.23
CA ARG A 137 -10.84 5.39 5.40
C ARG A 137 -10.59 4.25 4.40
N GLY A 138 -11.63 3.51 3.97
CA GLY A 138 -11.49 2.41 3.02
C GLY A 138 -10.83 2.83 1.70
N MET A 139 -10.92 4.11 1.34
CA MET A 139 -10.34 4.63 0.11
C MET A 139 -8.81 4.58 0.09
N TYR A 140 -8.13 4.62 1.24
CA TYR A 140 -6.69 4.41 1.31
C TYR A 140 -6.27 3.01 0.86
N ILE A 141 -7.11 2.00 1.11
CA ILE A 141 -6.86 0.64 0.64
C ILE A 141 -6.97 0.60 -0.88
N VAL A 142 -8.06 1.16 -1.41
CA VAL A 142 -8.32 1.18 -2.86
C VAL A 142 -7.20 1.92 -3.59
N ASN A 143 -6.83 3.12 -3.14
CA ASN A 143 -5.74 3.90 -3.71
C ASN A 143 -4.39 3.19 -3.59
N GLY A 144 -4.10 2.59 -2.43
CA GLY A 144 -2.86 1.86 -2.20
C GLY A 144 -2.72 0.65 -3.13
N ILE A 145 -3.78 -0.16 -3.27
CA ILE A 145 -3.80 -1.32 -4.18
C ILE A 145 -3.68 -0.87 -5.64
N ALA A 146 -4.42 0.17 -6.05
CA ALA A 146 -4.34 0.69 -7.40
C ALA A 146 -2.92 1.18 -7.75
N LEU A 147 -2.26 1.89 -6.82
CA LEU A 147 -0.88 2.34 -7.01
C LEU A 147 0.12 1.19 -7.10
N ILE A 148 -0.02 0.17 -6.24
CA ILE A 148 0.84 -1.02 -6.31
C ILE A 148 0.65 -1.73 -7.65
N PHE A 149 -0.60 -1.91 -8.08
CA PHE A 149 -0.93 -2.59 -9.32
C PHE A 149 -0.36 -1.86 -10.54
N ILE A 150 -0.59 -0.55 -10.65
CA ILE A 150 -0.03 0.29 -11.72
C ILE A 150 1.51 0.26 -11.68
N GLY A 151 2.11 0.32 -10.49
CA GLY A 151 3.57 0.27 -10.34
C GLY A 151 4.17 -1.06 -10.82
N ILE A 152 3.50 -2.18 -10.55
CA ILE A 152 3.90 -3.49 -11.07
C ILE A 152 3.77 -3.54 -12.60
N LEU A 153 2.68 -3.05 -13.16
CA LEU A 153 2.50 -3.01 -14.63
C LEU A 153 3.57 -2.15 -15.31
N ASN A 154 3.88 -0.98 -14.76
CA ASN A 154 4.95 -0.12 -15.29
C ASN A 154 6.33 -0.79 -15.19
N PHE A 155 6.60 -1.49 -14.08
CA PHE A 155 7.84 -2.24 -13.91
C PHE A 155 7.95 -3.39 -14.91
N ILE A 156 6.91 -4.23 -15.05
CA ILE A 156 6.90 -5.35 -16.01
C ILE A 156 7.01 -4.82 -17.44
N GLY A 157 6.23 -3.79 -17.80
CA GLY A 157 6.29 -3.14 -19.11
C GLY A 157 7.71 -2.71 -19.48
N THR A 158 8.41 -2.08 -18.53
CA THR A 158 9.82 -1.67 -18.73
C THR A 158 10.76 -2.85 -18.91
N VAL A 159 10.55 -3.97 -18.19
CA VAL A 159 11.37 -5.18 -18.34
C VAL A 159 11.12 -5.87 -19.69
N THR A 160 9.89 -5.80 -20.21
CA THR A 160 9.51 -6.43 -21.49
C THR A 160 9.87 -5.58 -22.71
N GLU A 161 9.88 -4.25 -22.60
CA GLU A 161 10.33 -3.35 -23.67
C GLU A 161 11.86 -3.27 -23.70
N ILE A 162 12.45 -4.21 -24.44
CA ILE A 162 13.89 -4.22 -24.77
C ILE A 162 14.24 -3.09 -25.79
N SER A 163 13.23 -2.39 -26.33
CA SER A 163 13.35 -1.46 -27.44
C SER A 163 13.66 -0.01 -27.03
N GLY A 164 14.94 0.28 -26.79
CA GLY A 164 15.61 1.54 -27.18
C GLY A 164 15.29 2.86 -26.44
N THR A 165 14.11 3.05 -25.86
CA THR A 165 13.76 4.25 -25.09
C THR A 165 14.12 4.08 -23.61
N GLY A 166 15.42 4.20 -23.30
CA GLY A 166 15.94 4.44 -21.94
C GLY A 166 15.31 3.58 -20.81
N PRO A 167 15.84 2.39 -20.49
CA PRO A 167 15.24 1.39 -19.59
C PRO A 167 15.09 1.78 -18.10
N GLY A 168 15.26 3.06 -17.73
CA GLY A 168 15.33 3.49 -16.34
C GLY A 168 14.08 4.17 -15.80
N PHE A 169 13.47 5.09 -16.56
CA PHE A 169 12.53 6.04 -15.97
C PHE A 169 11.24 5.37 -15.46
N PHE A 170 10.59 4.55 -16.30
CA PHE A 170 9.35 3.87 -15.93
C PHE A 170 9.56 2.76 -14.90
N ALA A 171 10.70 2.07 -14.91
CA ALA A 171 11.04 1.11 -13.87
C ALA A 171 11.21 1.78 -12.50
N VAL A 172 11.98 2.88 -12.44
CA VAL A 172 12.16 3.67 -11.20
C VAL A 172 10.82 4.23 -10.74
N TYR A 173 10.01 4.76 -11.66
CA TYR A 173 8.68 5.26 -11.35
C TYR A 173 7.76 4.14 -10.83
N GLY A 174 7.80 2.95 -11.41
CA GLY A 174 7.04 1.78 -10.97
C GLY A 174 7.40 1.37 -9.53
N VAL A 175 8.68 1.34 -9.19
CA VAL A 175 9.14 1.05 -7.81
C VAL A 175 8.66 2.14 -6.84
N LEU A 176 8.75 3.42 -7.22
CA LEU A 176 8.23 4.52 -6.40
C LEU A 176 6.72 4.42 -6.19
N GLN A 177 5.96 4.02 -7.23
CA GLN A 177 4.51 3.81 -7.14
C GLN A 177 4.17 2.66 -6.17
N VAL A 178 4.89 1.54 -6.23
CA VAL A 178 4.71 0.44 -5.27
C VAL A 178 5.00 0.90 -3.85
N PHE A 179 6.11 1.63 -3.64
CA PHE A 179 6.48 2.16 -2.34
C PHE A 179 5.42 3.13 -1.79
N TRP A 180 4.92 4.06 -2.61
CA TRP A 180 3.85 4.98 -2.22
C TRP A 180 2.53 4.25 -1.93
N GLY A 181 2.18 3.25 -2.73
CA GLY A 181 1.01 2.42 -2.49
C GLY A 181 1.08 1.71 -1.14
N ILE A 182 2.23 1.13 -0.78
CA ILE A 182 2.46 0.53 0.55
C ILE A 182 2.33 1.58 1.66
N LYS A 183 2.91 2.78 1.50
CA LYS A 183 2.76 3.85 2.49
C LYS A 183 1.29 4.26 2.69
N GLU A 184 0.49 4.26 1.62
CA GLU A 184 -0.94 4.56 1.70
C GLU A 184 -1.72 3.47 2.46
N LEU A 185 -1.36 2.20 2.26
CA LEU A 185 -1.91 1.09 3.05
C LEU A 185 -1.56 1.20 4.54
N VAL A 186 -0.35 1.65 4.88
CA VAL A 186 0.04 1.87 6.28
C VAL A 186 -0.76 3.01 6.92
N LYS A 187 -1.09 4.07 6.17
CA LYS A 187 -1.95 5.17 6.66
C LYS A 187 -3.34 4.66 7.04
N TYR A 188 -3.92 3.74 6.28
CA TYR A 188 -5.20 3.11 6.63
C TYR A 188 -5.17 2.53 8.06
N GLY A 189 -4.14 1.75 8.38
CA GLY A 189 -3.97 1.15 9.71
C GLY A 189 -3.81 2.21 10.81
N LYS A 190 -3.05 3.28 10.53
CA LYS A 190 -2.83 4.39 11.48
C LYS A 190 -4.13 5.12 11.80
N TYR A 191 -4.90 5.54 10.80
CA TYR A 191 -6.19 6.21 10.99
C TYR A 191 -7.22 5.25 11.62
N GLY A 192 -7.18 3.97 11.30
CA GLY A 192 -8.01 2.95 11.93
C GLY A 192 -7.80 2.87 13.45
N LYS A 193 -6.56 2.86 13.93
CA LYS A 193 -6.24 2.83 15.38
C LYS A 193 -6.73 4.09 16.10
N LEU A 194 -6.49 5.27 15.52
CA LEU A 194 -6.91 6.56 16.10
C LEU A 194 -8.43 6.67 16.23
N LEU A 195 -9.17 6.25 15.21
CA LEU A 195 -10.64 6.27 15.23
C LEU A 195 -11.24 5.18 16.13
N SER A 196 -10.57 4.04 16.26
CA SER A 196 -11.06 2.93 17.11
C SER A 196 -10.90 3.20 18.61
N ALA A 197 -9.97 4.07 19.00
CA ALA A 197 -9.81 4.52 20.39
C ALA A 197 -11.00 5.37 20.89
N GLY A 198 -11.79 5.96 19.98
CA GLY A 198 -12.83 6.94 20.28
C GLY A 198 -14.22 6.39 20.62
N LYS A 199 -14.69 5.29 19.99
CA LYS A 199 -15.89 4.46 20.33
C LYS A 199 -16.45 3.68 19.13
N SER A 200 -17.08 2.55 19.47
CA SER A 200 -18.09 1.71 18.77
C SER A 200 -17.87 1.36 17.30
N LYS A 201 -17.78 0.05 17.02
CA LYS A 201 -17.74 -0.55 15.68
C LYS A 201 -18.93 -0.07 14.83
N ARG A 202 -18.76 1.03 14.09
CA ARG A 202 -19.69 1.40 13.01
C ARG A 202 -19.60 0.30 11.95
N LYS A 203 -20.64 -0.51 11.87
CA LYS A 203 -20.80 -1.53 10.84
C LYS A 203 -20.79 -0.81 9.50
N MET A 204 -19.83 -1.13 8.64
CA MET A 204 -19.74 -0.58 7.29
C MET A 204 -21.07 -0.83 6.59
N SER A 205 -21.67 0.20 5.98
CA SER A 205 -22.97 0.02 5.33
C SER A 205 -22.79 -0.90 4.11
N LYS A 206 -23.77 -1.78 3.85
CA LYS A 206 -23.71 -2.68 2.69
C LYS A 206 -23.56 -1.91 1.37
N SER A 207 -24.16 -0.71 1.30
CA SER A 207 -24.09 0.20 0.16
C SER A 207 -22.66 0.69 -0.10
N MET A 208 -21.93 1.02 0.96
CA MET A 208 -20.53 1.41 0.90
C MET A 208 -19.65 0.26 0.42
N GLN A 209 -19.94 -0.95 0.91
CA GLN A 209 -19.24 -2.16 0.53
C GLN A 209 -19.42 -2.47 -0.96
N LEU A 210 -20.63 -2.28 -1.48
CA LEU A 210 -20.95 -2.42 -2.90
C LEU A 210 -20.25 -1.37 -3.77
N LEU A 211 -20.25 -0.11 -3.34
CA LEU A 211 -19.59 1.00 -4.05
C LEU A 211 -18.08 0.82 -4.14
N ILE A 212 -17.46 0.18 -3.15
CA ILE A 212 -16.03 -0.15 -3.20
C ILE A 212 -15.79 -1.41 -4.05
N SER A 213 -16.64 -2.44 -3.94
CA SER A 213 -16.40 -3.71 -4.63
C SER A 213 -16.48 -3.60 -6.14
N ILE A 214 -17.36 -2.76 -6.69
CA ILE A 214 -17.54 -2.61 -8.15
C ILE A 214 -16.26 -2.07 -8.84
N PRO A 215 -15.70 -0.90 -8.46
CA PRO A 215 -14.48 -0.40 -9.09
C PRO A 215 -13.28 -1.30 -8.80
N VAL A 216 -13.18 -1.88 -7.60
CA VAL A 216 -12.13 -2.87 -7.30
C VAL A 216 -12.26 -4.08 -8.24
N PHE A 217 -13.47 -4.56 -8.48
CA PHE A 217 -13.72 -5.65 -9.43
C PHE A 217 -13.27 -5.28 -10.84
N TYR A 218 -13.61 -4.09 -11.34
CA TYR A 218 -13.18 -3.65 -12.67
C TYR A 218 -11.66 -3.47 -12.77
N ILE A 219 -11.00 -2.94 -11.74
CA ILE A 219 -9.53 -2.83 -11.72
C ILE A 219 -8.89 -4.22 -11.75
N VAL A 220 -9.39 -5.14 -10.92
CA VAL A 220 -8.84 -6.50 -10.85
C VAL A 220 -9.11 -7.24 -12.15
N PHE A 221 -10.34 -7.18 -12.68
CA PHE A 221 -10.74 -7.89 -13.89
C PHE A 221 -10.06 -7.32 -15.14
N GLY A 222 -10.06 -5.99 -15.30
CA GLY A 222 -9.32 -5.31 -16.37
C GLY A 222 -7.82 -5.55 -16.27
N GLY A 223 -7.28 -5.58 -15.06
CA GLY A 223 -5.89 -5.95 -14.79
C GLY A 223 -5.56 -7.38 -15.19
N ILE A 224 -6.45 -8.33 -14.93
CA ILE A 224 -6.32 -9.73 -15.37
C ILE A 224 -6.36 -9.83 -16.89
N ILE A 225 -7.28 -9.12 -17.55
CA ILE A 225 -7.34 -9.09 -19.03
C ILE A 225 -6.05 -8.51 -19.60
N ALA A 226 -5.58 -7.36 -19.09
CA ALA A 226 -4.34 -6.75 -19.54
C ALA A 226 -3.13 -7.66 -19.30
N LEU A 227 -3.07 -8.34 -18.16
CA LEU A 227 -2.02 -9.31 -17.86
C LEU A 227 -2.09 -10.54 -18.77
N TYR A 228 -3.29 -11.03 -19.09
CA TYR A 228 -3.50 -12.12 -20.04
C TYR A 228 -3.03 -11.71 -21.45
N GLU A 229 -3.42 -10.52 -21.91
CA GLU A 229 -2.94 -9.96 -23.18
C GLU A 229 -1.41 -9.88 -23.20
N LEU A 230 -0.80 -9.38 -22.12
CA LEU A 230 0.66 -9.28 -22.00
C LEU A 230 1.34 -10.66 -21.97
N LEU A 231 0.85 -11.61 -21.16
CA LEU A 231 1.48 -12.90 -20.96
C LEU A 231 1.19 -13.92 -22.07
N VAL A 232 0.07 -13.78 -22.76
CA VAL A 232 -0.37 -14.76 -23.78
C VAL A 232 -0.22 -14.18 -25.17
N LYS A 233 -0.71 -12.96 -25.44
CA LYS A 233 -0.59 -12.39 -26.78
C LYS A 233 0.81 -11.88 -27.09
N ALA A 234 1.54 -11.26 -26.15
CA ALA A 234 2.88 -10.76 -26.49
C ALA A 234 3.86 -11.89 -26.87
N PRO A 235 3.91 -13.04 -26.15
CA PRO A 235 4.70 -14.19 -26.60
C PRO A 235 4.15 -14.82 -27.88
N TRP A 236 2.83 -14.85 -28.07
CA TRP A 236 2.24 -15.34 -29.32
C TRP A 236 2.62 -14.47 -30.52
N TYR A 237 2.53 -13.16 -30.41
CA TYR A 237 2.96 -12.23 -31.46
C TYR A 237 4.47 -12.32 -31.69
N ALA A 238 5.29 -12.35 -30.64
CA ALA A 238 6.72 -12.57 -30.76
C ALA A 238 7.04 -13.91 -31.44
N TYR A 239 6.31 -14.98 -31.10
CA TYR A 239 6.42 -16.29 -31.74
C TYR A 239 6.05 -16.21 -33.22
N THR A 240 4.89 -15.65 -33.58
CA THR A 240 4.46 -15.54 -34.99
C THR A 240 5.37 -14.63 -35.83
N ASN A 241 5.89 -13.53 -35.27
CA ASN A 241 6.82 -12.64 -35.97
C ASN A 241 8.22 -13.23 -36.09
N PHE A 242 8.70 -13.96 -35.08
CA PHE A 242 10.01 -14.62 -35.12
C PHE A 242 10.04 -15.76 -36.16
N PHE A 243 8.90 -16.42 -36.40
CA PHE A 243 8.79 -17.47 -37.41
C PHE A 243 8.29 -16.98 -38.78
N GLY A 244 7.87 -15.72 -38.90
CA GLY A 244 7.47 -15.07 -40.15
C GLY A 244 6.17 -15.63 -40.75
N GLU A 245 5.42 -14.78 -41.46
CA GLU A 245 4.17 -15.17 -42.14
C GLU A 245 4.34 -16.26 -43.23
N THR A 246 5.58 -16.65 -43.54
CA THR A 246 5.89 -17.49 -44.70
C THR A 246 6.22 -18.95 -44.40
N LEU A 247 6.35 -19.37 -43.13
CA LEU A 247 6.47 -20.80 -42.81
C LEU A 247 5.81 -21.12 -41.47
N ILE A 248 4.67 -21.81 -41.54
CA ILE A 248 4.17 -22.57 -40.38
C ILE A 248 5.29 -23.51 -39.97
N MET A 249 5.79 -23.34 -38.75
CA MET A 249 7.00 -24.00 -38.28
C MET A 249 6.91 -25.53 -38.50
N GLY A 250 7.86 -26.11 -39.24
CA GLY A 250 7.90 -27.54 -39.52
C GLY A 250 6.94 -28.05 -40.59
N GLN A 251 6.18 -27.19 -41.25
CA GLN A 251 5.50 -27.57 -42.48
C GLN A 251 6.57 -27.98 -43.50
N ASP A 252 6.57 -29.26 -43.88
CA ASP A 252 7.56 -29.79 -44.82
C ASP A 252 7.44 -28.99 -46.13
N PRO A 253 8.54 -28.39 -46.63
CA PRO A 253 8.49 -27.49 -47.77
C PRO A 253 8.13 -28.21 -49.08
N VAL A 254 8.19 -29.54 -49.10
CA VAL A 254 7.89 -30.38 -50.27
C VAL A 254 6.45 -30.90 -50.19
N THR A 255 6.00 -31.33 -49.01
CA THR A 255 4.67 -31.97 -48.86
C THR A 255 3.59 -31.03 -48.34
N GLY A 256 3.96 -29.91 -47.74
CA GLY A 256 3.03 -29.01 -47.07
C GLY A 256 2.44 -29.58 -45.77
N GLU A 257 2.95 -30.72 -45.27
CA GLU A 257 2.41 -31.35 -44.07
C GLU A 257 3.02 -30.76 -42.79
N ILE A 258 2.15 -30.39 -41.86
CA ILE A 258 2.52 -29.88 -40.54
C ILE A 258 2.98 -31.06 -39.65
N PRO A 259 4.06 -30.94 -38.85
CA PRO A 259 4.58 -32.02 -38.02
C PRO A 259 3.53 -32.49 -37.03
N ALA A 260 3.51 -33.81 -36.75
CA ALA A 260 2.54 -34.42 -35.85
C ALA A 260 2.47 -33.72 -34.47
N PHE A 261 3.60 -33.22 -33.94
CA PHE A 261 3.60 -32.53 -32.65
C PHE A 261 2.86 -31.17 -32.69
N ILE A 262 2.92 -30.44 -33.80
CA ILE A 262 2.16 -29.18 -33.96
C ILE A 262 0.69 -29.49 -34.15
N LYS A 263 0.33 -30.54 -34.90
CA LYS A 263 -1.07 -31.01 -34.97
C LYS A 263 -1.60 -31.38 -33.58
N ILE A 264 -0.78 -31.96 -32.71
CA ILE A 264 -1.17 -32.27 -31.32
C ILE A 264 -1.35 -31.00 -30.49
N VAL A 265 -0.42 -30.04 -30.57
CA VAL A 265 -0.54 -28.75 -29.87
C VAL A 265 -1.78 -27.98 -30.36
N GLU A 266 -2.00 -27.91 -31.67
CA GLU A 266 -3.19 -27.30 -32.25
C GLU A 266 -4.45 -28.05 -31.79
N THR A 267 -4.51 -29.38 -31.86
CA THR A 267 -5.68 -30.16 -31.39
C THR A 267 -5.99 -29.95 -29.91
N ILE A 268 -4.97 -29.74 -29.06
CA ILE A 268 -5.15 -29.51 -27.62
C ILE A 268 -5.58 -28.06 -27.33
N PHE A 269 -5.00 -27.09 -28.02
CA PHE A 269 -5.22 -25.66 -27.73
C PHE A 269 -6.35 -25.03 -28.55
N TYR A 270 -6.69 -25.58 -29.72
CA TYR A 270 -7.74 -25.05 -30.60
C TYR A 270 -9.15 -25.07 -29.97
N PRO A 271 -9.56 -26.10 -29.18
CA PRO A 271 -10.83 -26.06 -28.45
C PRO A 271 -10.85 -24.99 -27.35
N VAL A 272 -9.70 -24.70 -26.74
CA VAL A 272 -9.57 -23.65 -25.73
C VAL A 272 -9.67 -22.29 -26.40
N LEU A 273 -8.95 -22.08 -27.50
CA LEU A 273 -8.96 -20.84 -28.28
C LEU A 273 -10.31 -20.57 -28.97
N SER A 274 -11.04 -21.60 -29.41
CA SER A 274 -12.36 -21.43 -30.04
C SER A 274 -13.42 -20.96 -29.04
N VAL A 275 -13.33 -21.37 -27.77
CA VAL A 275 -14.17 -20.86 -26.69
C VAL A 275 -13.88 -19.38 -26.42
N PHE A 276 -12.61 -18.96 -26.44
CA PHE A 276 -12.23 -17.56 -26.25
C PHE A 276 -12.55 -16.65 -27.44
N ARG A 277 -12.65 -17.19 -28.66
CA ARG A 277 -13.02 -16.43 -29.86
C ARG A 277 -14.54 -16.23 -30.01
N ALA A 278 -15.33 -16.98 -29.24
CA ALA A 278 -16.79 -16.90 -29.22
C ALA A 278 -17.36 -15.90 -28.19
N PHE A 279 -16.49 -15.26 -27.39
CA PHE A 279 -16.80 -14.15 -26.48
C PHE A 279 -16.18 -12.86 -26.98
#